data_AF-A0A5J6SNA4-F1
#
_entry.id   AF-A0A5J6SNA4-F1
#
_cell.length_a   1.000
_cell.length_b   1.000
_cell.length_c   1.000
_cell.angle_alpha   90.00
_cell.angle_beta   90.00
_cell.angle_gamma   90.00
#
_symmetry.space_group_name_H-M   'P 1'
#
loop_
_entity.id
_entity.type
_entity.pdbx_description
1 polymer ?
#
loop_
_entity_poly.entity_id
_entity_poly.type
_entity_poly.pdbx_seq_one_letter_code
_entity_poly.pdbx_strand_id
1 'polypeptide(L)'
;MKLNGLSVSTSFVAALLCIFFLKMMEFFHFIKWNPIGYADKLEVFSKSKDYWKWIILFIGLWCFCIILYYISLIFIKIPVSISSLALGIILAVALEWLFLDKISVSKTIKHLSIPFICIVVMLLRFLMESAIFHMQDNPLSK
;
A
#
# COMPACT_ATOMS: atom_id res chain seq x y z
N MET A 1 8.13 -19.70 4.54
CA MET A 1 7.78 -19.29 3.16
C MET A 1 9.04 -18.79 2.49
N LYS A 2 9.52 -19.43 1.42
CA LYS A 2 10.71 -18.92 0.71
C LYS A 2 10.35 -17.62 0.00
N LEU A 3 11.18 -16.59 0.17
CA LEU A 3 11.02 -15.33 -0.53
C LEU A 3 11.41 -15.56 -1.99
N ASN A 4 10.45 -15.43 -2.91
CA ASN A 4 10.72 -15.65 -4.33
C ASN A 4 11.27 -14.35 -4.93
N GLY A 5 12.19 -14.44 -5.89
CA GLY A 5 12.74 -13.25 -6.57
C GLY A 5 11.64 -12.35 -7.15
N LEU A 6 10.56 -12.96 -7.65
CA LEU A 6 9.40 -12.25 -8.18
C LEU A 6 8.62 -11.49 -7.10
N SER A 7 8.37 -12.09 -5.93
CA SER A 7 7.67 -11.38 -4.84
C SER A 7 8.48 -10.16 -4.39
N VAL A 8 9.81 -10.28 -4.37
CA VAL A 8 10.70 -9.17 -4.01
C VAL A 8 10.62 -8.05 -5.04
N SER A 9 10.75 -8.36 -6.33
CA SER A 9 10.74 -7.37 -7.41
C SER A 9 9.37 -6.71 -7.57
N THR A 10 8.28 -7.47 -7.54
CA THR A 10 6.92 -6.93 -7.69
C THR A 10 6.58 -6.00 -6.52
N SER A 11 6.86 -6.41 -5.29
CA SER A 11 6.63 -5.57 -4.12
C SER A 11 7.52 -4.33 -4.12
N PHE A 12 8.74 -4.41 -4.67
CA PHE A 12 9.64 -3.25 -4.82
C PHE A 12 9.04 -2.23 -5.79
N VAL A 13 8.58 -2.67 -6.96
CA VAL A 13 7.93 -1.81 -7.95
C VAL A 13 6.65 -1.21 -7.39
N ALA A 14 5.83 -1.99 -6.70
CA ALA A 14 4.60 -1.50 -6.05
C ALA A 14 4.89 -0.41 -5.01
N ALA A 15 5.91 -0.61 -4.16
CA ALA A 15 6.32 0.39 -3.17
C ALA A 15 6.86 1.67 -3.83
N LEU A 16 7.64 1.54 -4.90
CA LEU A 16 8.19 2.68 -5.64
C LEU A 16 7.07 3.50 -6.29
N LEU A 17 6.11 2.85 -6.94
CA LEU A 17 4.92 3.50 -7.48
C LEU A 17 4.08 4.14 -6.38
N CYS A 18 3.93 3.48 -5.23
CA CYS A 18 3.22 4.03 -4.08
C CYS A 18 3.85 5.33 -3.58
N ILE A 19 5.18 5.37 -3.40
CA ILE A 19 5.91 6.58 -3.00
C ILE A 19 5.73 7.69 -4.04
N PHE A 20 5.86 7.36 -5.32
CA PHE A 20 5.67 8.32 -6.39
C PHE A 20 4.26 8.94 -6.36
N PHE A 21 3.23 8.11 -6.24
CA PHE A 21 1.84 8.57 -6.16
C PHE A 21 1.54 9.33 -4.88
N LEU A 22 2.07 8.92 -3.71
CA LEU A 22 1.95 9.66 -2.46
C LEU A 22 2.52 11.07 -2.59
N LYS A 23 3.68 11.19 -3.25
CA LYS A 23 4.32 12.49 -3.48
C LYS A 23 3.51 13.36 -4.45
N MET A 24 2.93 12.77 -5.49
CA MET A 24 1.99 13.48 -6.34
C MET A 24 0.74 13.94 -5.58
N MET A 25 0.16 13.07 -4.74
CA MET A 25 -1.03 13.40 -3.96
C MET A 25 -0.77 14.51 -2.94
N GLU A 26 0.40 14.52 -2.31
CA GLU A 26 0.85 15.61 -1.44
C GLU A 26 1.00 16.90 -2.24
N PHE A 27 1.68 16.86 -3.40
CA PHE A 27 1.90 18.01 -4.27
C PHE A 27 0.59 18.67 -4.75
N PHE A 28 -0.41 17.86 -5.11
CA PHE A 28 -1.74 18.36 -5.54
C PHE A 28 -2.73 18.55 -4.39
N HIS A 29 -2.32 18.38 -3.13
CA HIS A 29 -3.19 18.45 -1.95
C HIS A 29 -4.43 17.55 -2.01
N PHE A 30 -4.32 16.39 -2.68
CA PHE A 30 -5.40 15.40 -2.75
C PHE A 30 -5.60 14.63 -1.45
N ILE A 31 -4.58 14.60 -0.58
CA ILE A 31 -4.64 14.03 0.76
C ILE A 31 -4.53 15.14 1.80
N LYS A 32 -5.26 15.01 2.92
CA LYS A 32 -5.25 16.00 4.02
C LYS A 32 -4.20 15.72 5.09
N TRP A 33 -3.42 14.66 4.93
CA TRP A 33 -2.38 14.20 5.85
C TRP A 33 -1.04 14.20 5.13
N ASN A 34 0.05 14.30 5.90
CA ASN A 34 1.41 14.28 5.36
C ASN A 34 1.98 12.85 5.38
N PRO A 35 2.41 12.28 4.23
CA PRO A 35 3.00 10.95 4.16
C PRO A 35 4.22 10.71 5.05
N ILE A 36 5.05 11.74 5.27
CA ILE A 36 6.23 11.66 6.13
C ILE A 36 5.96 12.11 7.57
N GLY A 37 4.72 12.45 7.91
CA GLY A 37 4.32 12.88 9.26
C GLY A 37 4.48 11.80 10.35
N TYR A 38 4.71 10.54 9.96
CA TYR A 38 5.04 9.47 10.90
C TYR A 38 6.35 9.74 11.67
N ALA A 39 7.30 10.45 11.05
CA ALA A 39 8.60 10.74 11.64
C ALA A 39 8.49 11.67 12.86
N ASP A 40 7.48 12.54 12.86
CA ASP A 40 7.21 13.46 13.96
C ASP A 40 6.51 12.72 15.11
N LYS A 41 5.64 11.75 14.81
CA LYS A 41 5.00 10.88 15.83
C LYS A 41 5.98 9.94 16.53
N LEU A 42 7.03 9.51 15.83
CA LEU A 42 8.00 8.54 16.38
C LEU A 42 9.15 9.19 17.16
N GLU A 43 9.25 10.53 17.19
CA GLU A 43 10.27 11.39 17.84
C GLU A 43 11.74 11.12 17.43
N VAL A 44 12.13 9.87 17.21
CA VAL A 44 13.45 9.36 16.79
C VAL A 44 13.90 9.93 15.44
N PHE A 45 12.94 10.30 14.56
CA PHE A 45 13.21 10.78 13.20
C PHE A 45 12.81 12.23 12.97
N SER A 46 12.35 12.94 14.02
CA SER A 46 11.87 14.32 13.94
C SER A 46 12.91 15.30 13.36
N LYS A 47 14.18 15.13 13.74
CA LYS A 47 15.33 15.96 13.29
C LYS A 47 15.96 15.49 11.97
N SER A 48 15.48 14.41 11.38
CA SER A 48 16.05 13.88 10.13
C SER A 48 15.61 14.71 8.92
N LYS A 49 16.46 14.77 7.89
CA LYS A 49 16.11 15.43 6.61
C LYS A 49 14.95 14.68 5.95
N ASP A 50 14.05 15.40 5.28
CA ASP A 50 12.85 14.83 4.63
C ASP A 50 13.15 13.65 3.70
N TYR A 51 14.27 13.70 2.98
CA TYR A 51 14.71 12.61 2.12
C TYR A 51 14.86 11.27 2.87
N TRP A 52 15.39 11.29 4.10
CA TRP A 52 15.51 10.09 4.93
C TRP A 52 14.15 9.57 5.39
N LYS A 53 13.21 10.48 5.72
CA LYS A 53 11.83 10.11 6.05
C LYS A 53 11.15 9.38 4.88
N TRP A 54 11.40 9.82 3.65
CA TRP A 54 10.89 9.13 2.46
C TRP A 54 11.54 7.77 2.21
N ILE A 55 12.85 7.61 2.43
CA ILE A 55 13.54 6.31 2.32
C ILE A 55 12.98 5.30 3.33
N ILE A 56 12.83 5.70 4.59
CA ILE A 56 12.31 4.82 5.62
C ILE A 56 10.86 4.43 5.32
N LEU A 57 10.05 5.38 4.84
CA LEU A 57 8.68 5.09 4.38
C LEU A 57 8.69 4.09 3.22
N PHE A 58 9.60 4.23 2.26
CA PHE A 58 9.76 3.30 1.16
C PHE A 58 10.09 1.88 1.65
N ILE A 59 11.04 1.73 2.58
CA ILE A 59 11.40 0.42 3.15
C ILE A 59 10.20 -0.20 3.86
N GLY A 60 9.47 0.58 4.66
CA GLY A 60 8.26 0.12 5.34
C GLY A 60 7.17 -0.34 4.37
N LEU A 61 6.89 0.47 3.34
CA LEU A 61 5.93 0.13 2.28
C LEU A 61 6.37 -1.10 1.49
N TRP A 62 7.66 -1.27 1.21
CA TRP A 62 8.16 -2.45 0.51
C TRP A 62 7.92 -3.73 1.30
N CYS A 63 8.27 -3.73 2.59
CA CYS A 63 7.96 -4.84 3.50
C CYS A 63 6.45 -5.11 3.56
N PHE A 64 5.64 -4.06 3.64
CA PHE A 64 4.17 -4.19 3.64
C PHE A 64 3.63 -4.78 2.33
N CYS A 65 4.13 -4.35 1.18
CA CYS A 65 3.77 -4.90 -0.13
C CYS A 65 4.19 -6.37 -0.28
N ILE A 66 5.27 -6.82 0.36
CA ILE A 66 5.63 -8.25 0.40
C ILE A 66 4.55 -9.03 1.16
N ILE A 67 4.11 -8.54 2.31
CA ILE A 67 3.04 -9.18 3.10
C ILE A 67 1.75 -9.26 2.27
N LEU A 68 1.36 -8.14 1.63
CA LEU A 68 0.17 -8.11 0.76
C LEU A 68 0.28 -9.06 -0.43
N TYR A 69 1.46 -9.21 -1.03
CA TYR A 69 1.68 -10.16 -2.13
C TYR A 69 1.29 -11.58 -1.70
N TYR A 70 1.69 -12.01 -0.51
CA TYR A 70 1.36 -13.35 -0.03
C TYR A 70 -0.08 -13.49 0.46
N ILE A 71 -0.66 -12.44 1.06
CA ILE A 71 -2.10 -12.40 1.37
C ILE A 71 -2.93 -12.58 0.10
N SER A 72 -2.46 -12.03 -1.04
CA SER A 72 -3.14 -12.14 -2.32
C SER A 72 -3.38 -13.58 -2.77
N LEU A 73 -2.50 -14.52 -2.39
CA LEU A 73 -2.62 -15.94 -2.73
C LEU A 73 -3.85 -16.60 -2.09
N ILE A 74 -4.36 -16.07 -0.99
CA ILE A 74 -5.60 -16.55 -0.33
C ILE A 74 -6.80 -16.37 -1.27
N PHE A 75 -6.75 -15.37 -2.15
CA PHE A 75 -7.83 -14.99 -3.05
C PHE A 75 -7.75 -15.66 -4.42
N ILE A 76 -6.90 -16.67 -4.63
CA ILE A 76 -6.69 -17.31 -5.95
C ILE A 76 -7.98 -17.84 -6.61
N LYS A 77 -8.97 -18.23 -5.81
CA LYS A 77 -10.25 -18.76 -6.30
C LYS A 77 -11.28 -17.66 -6.65
N ILE A 78 -10.98 -16.40 -6.33
CA ILE A 78 -11.88 -15.26 -6.50
C ILE A 78 -11.34 -14.39 -7.64
N PRO A 79 -12.20 -13.89 -8.55
CA PRO A 79 -11.75 -12.96 -9.59
C PRO A 79 -10.96 -11.79 -9.01
N VAL A 80 -9.76 -11.54 -9.56
CA VAL A 80 -8.85 -10.51 -9.04
C VAL A 80 -9.50 -9.13 -9.07
N SER A 81 -10.35 -8.86 -10.07
CA SER A 81 -11.10 -7.61 -10.17
C SER A 81 -12.00 -7.32 -8.97
N ILE A 82 -12.67 -8.34 -8.44
CA ILE A 82 -13.59 -8.20 -7.30
C ILE A 82 -12.81 -8.13 -5.99
N SER A 83 -11.85 -9.04 -5.81
CA SER A 83 -11.09 -9.15 -4.57
C SER A 83 -10.17 -7.94 -4.35
N SER A 84 -9.48 -7.45 -5.39
CA SER A 84 -8.64 -6.25 -5.29
C SER A 84 -9.46 -4.97 -5.06
N LEU A 85 -10.65 -4.86 -5.65
CA LEU A 85 -11.54 -3.73 -5.41
C LEU A 85 -12.01 -3.70 -3.95
N ALA A 86 -12.54 -4.82 -3.46
CA ALA A 86 -13.07 -4.93 -2.09
C ALA A 86 -11.97 -4.72 -1.04
N LEU A 87 -10.86 -5.45 -1.15
CA LEU A 87 -9.73 -5.32 -0.23
C LEU A 87 -9.05 -3.96 -0.34
N GLY A 88 -8.93 -3.41 -1.55
CA GLY A 88 -8.29 -2.12 -1.79
C GLY A 88 -9.06 -0.98 -1.14
N ILE A 89 -10.40 -0.98 -1.24
CA ILE A 89 -11.26 -0.01 -0.54
C ILE A 89 -11.10 -0.16 0.97
N ILE A 90 -11.18 -1.39 1.50
CA ILE A 90 -11.01 -1.65 2.95
C ILE A 90 -9.66 -1.13 3.43
N LEU A 91 -8.59 -1.45 2.70
CA LEU A 91 -7.22 -1.05 3.03
C LEU A 91 -7.06 0.48 2.96
N ALA A 92 -7.58 1.13 1.92
CA ALA A 92 -7.49 2.58 1.77
C ALA A 92 -8.21 3.31 2.91
N VAL A 93 -9.43 2.89 3.25
CA VAL A 93 -10.21 3.46 4.35
C VAL A 93 -9.48 3.25 5.69
N ALA A 94 -8.92 2.06 5.92
CA ALA A 94 -8.15 1.77 7.13
C ALA A 94 -6.89 2.65 7.23
N LEU A 95 -6.13 2.80 6.14
CA LEU A 95 -4.94 3.65 6.10
C LEU A 95 -5.30 5.13 6.32
N GLU A 96 -6.31 5.65 5.63
CA GLU A 96 -6.73 7.04 5.85
C GLU A 96 -7.25 7.28 7.26
N TRP A 97 -7.91 6.31 7.87
CA TRP A 97 -8.32 6.42 9.27
C TRP A 97 -7.12 6.50 10.22
N LEU A 98 -6.10 5.67 10.01
CA LEU A 98 -4.86 5.69 10.79
C LEU A 98 -4.10 7.02 10.62
N PHE A 99 -4.02 7.56 9.40
CA PHE A 99 -3.27 8.78 9.14
C PHE A 99 -4.00 10.07 9.53
N LEU A 100 -5.32 10.12 9.38
CA LEU A 100 -6.13 11.28 9.78
C LEU A 100 -6.30 11.39 11.30
N ASP A 101 -5.93 10.36 12.07
CA ASP A 101 -5.98 10.33 13.53
C ASP A 101 -7.35 10.74 14.10
N LYS A 102 -8.42 10.36 13.38
CA LYS A 102 -9.79 10.74 13.74
C LYS A 102 -10.36 9.72 14.70
N ILE A 103 -10.94 10.22 15.79
CA ILE A 103 -11.60 9.43 16.84
C ILE A 103 -12.73 8.52 16.30
N SER A 104 -13.34 8.85 15.14
CA SER A 104 -14.45 8.08 14.58
C SER A 104 -14.34 7.91 13.07
N VAL A 105 -14.59 6.67 12.61
CA VAL A 105 -14.66 6.26 11.20
C VAL A 105 -15.66 7.12 10.41
N SER A 106 -16.79 7.52 11.01
CA SER A 106 -17.76 8.39 10.35
C SER A 106 -17.18 9.76 9.96
N LYS A 107 -16.29 10.32 10.79
CA LYS A 107 -15.59 11.57 10.48
C LYS A 107 -14.47 11.37 9.45
N THR A 108 -13.93 10.16 9.32
CA THR A 108 -12.96 9.78 8.29
C THR A 108 -13.61 9.74 6.92
N ILE A 109 -14.82 9.14 6.81
CA ILE A 109 -15.57 9.03 5.54
C ILE A 109 -15.79 10.40 4.89
N LYS A 110 -16.04 11.45 5.66
CA LYS A 110 -16.22 12.82 5.14
C LYS A 110 -14.93 13.45 4.57
N HIS A 111 -13.77 12.87 4.83
CA HIS A 111 -12.46 13.39 4.43
C HIS A 111 -11.67 12.39 3.61
N LEU A 112 -12.32 11.31 3.15
CA LEU A 112 -11.68 10.26 2.37
C LEU A 112 -11.24 10.82 1.01
N SER A 113 -10.00 10.52 0.63
CA SER A 113 -9.43 10.92 -0.64
C SER A 113 -9.74 9.87 -1.70
N ILE A 114 -10.69 10.17 -2.60
CA ILE A 114 -11.03 9.29 -3.72
C ILE A 114 -9.77 8.95 -4.56
N PRO A 115 -8.90 9.92 -4.92
CA PRO A 115 -7.65 9.61 -5.62
C PRO A 115 -6.76 8.60 -4.88
N PHE A 116 -6.66 8.72 -3.55
CA PHE A 116 -5.90 7.78 -2.73
C PHE A 116 -6.48 6.36 -2.79
N ILE A 117 -7.80 6.22 -2.67
CA ILE A 117 -8.48 4.92 -2.80
C ILE A 117 -8.16 4.30 -4.16
N CYS A 118 -8.28 5.06 -5.25
CA CYS A 118 -7.99 4.57 -6.60
C CYS A 118 -6.55 4.05 -6.71
N ILE A 119 -5.57 4.79 -6.18
CA ILE A 119 -4.16 4.37 -6.18
C ILE A 119 -3.97 3.07 -5.38
N VAL A 120 -4.53 2.96 -4.17
CA VAL A 120 -4.43 1.75 -3.35
C VAL A 120 -5.05 0.55 -4.06
N VAL A 121 -6.25 0.71 -4.65
CA VAL A 121 -6.92 -0.35 -5.41
C VAL A 121 -6.09 -0.79 -6.61
N MET A 122 -5.54 0.16 -7.38
CA MET A 122 -4.69 -0.17 -8.54
C MET A 122 -3.41 -0.90 -8.14
N LEU A 123 -2.73 -0.45 -7.08
CA LEU A 123 -1.51 -1.08 -6.58
C LEU A 123 -1.78 -2.48 -6.02
N LEU A 124 -2.89 -2.64 -5.28
CA LEU A 124 -3.29 -3.94 -4.78
C LEU A 124 -3.65 -4.89 -5.92
N ARG A 125 -4.35 -4.40 -6.94
CA ARG A 125 -4.65 -5.18 -8.14
C ARG A 125 -3.37 -5.65 -8.84
N PHE A 126 -2.40 -4.76 -9.03
CA PHE A 126 -1.10 -5.10 -9.60
C PHE A 126 -0.39 -6.20 -8.80
N LEU A 127 -0.37 -6.10 -7.47
CA LEU A 127 0.20 -7.13 -6.59
C LEU A 127 -0.55 -8.46 -6.71
N MET A 128 -1.88 -8.42 -6.67
CA MET A 128 -2.72 -9.61 -6.71
C MET A 128 -2.62 -10.35 -8.04
N GLU A 129 -2.69 -9.63 -9.17
CA GLU A 129 -2.50 -10.24 -10.48
C GLU A 129 -1.12 -10.87 -10.60
N SER A 130 -0.06 -10.14 -10.25
CA SER A 130 1.30 -10.68 -10.29
C SER A 130 1.47 -11.94 -9.42
N ALA A 131 0.89 -11.94 -8.22
CA ALA A 131 0.97 -13.07 -7.29
C ALA A 131 0.21 -14.30 -7.80
N ILE A 132 -1.03 -14.11 -8.25
CA ILE A 132 -1.92 -15.19 -8.65
C ILE A 132 -1.51 -15.78 -10.00
N PHE A 133 -1.22 -14.94 -11.00
CA PHE A 133 -0.77 -15.42 -12.32
C PHE A 133 0.50 -16.25 -12.20
N HIS A 134 1.48 -15.80 -11.40
CA HIS A 134 2.70 -16.56 -11.20
C HIS A 134 2.47 -17.91 -10.52
N MET A 135 1.54 -17.99 -9.57
CA MET A 135 1.21 -19.25 -8.92
C MET A 135 0.47 -20.22 -9.84
N GLN A 136 -0.32 -19.70 -10.79
CA GLN A 136 -0.97 -20.51 -11.82
C GLN A 136 0.03 -21.06 -12.84
N ASP A 137 1.02 -20.26 -13.26
CA ASP A 137 2.06 -20.66 -14.22
C ASP A 137 3.13 -21.57 -13.59
N ASN A 138 3.40 -21.42 -12.29
CA ASN A 138 4.37 -22.21 -11.54
C ASN A 138 3.75 -22.71 -10.22
N PRO A 139 2.87 -23.72 -10.27
CA PRO A 139 2.22 -24.25 -9.08
C PRO A 139 3.27 -24.81 -8.11
N LEU A 140 3.07 -24.54 -6.81
CA LEU A 140 3.95 -25.00 -5.72
C LEU A 140 4.05 -26.53 -5.60
N SER A 141 3.26 -27.28 -6.37
CA SER A 141 3.32 -28.74 -6.49
C SER A 141 4.22 -29.18 -7.65
N LYS A 142 5.53 -28.98 -7.50
CA LYS A 142 6.54 -29.81 -8.16
C LYS A 142 7.35 -30.53 -7.11
#